data_AF-A0A1F7PUT9-F1
#
_entry.id   AF-A0A1F7PUT9-F1
#
_cell.length_a   1.000
_cell.length_b   1.000
_cell.length_c   1.000
_cell.angle_alpha   90.00
_cell.angle_beta   90.00
_cell.angle_gamma   90.00
#
_symmetry.space_group_name_H-M   'P 1'
#
loop_
_entity.id
_entity.type
_entity.pdbx_description
1 polymer ?
#
loop_
_entity_poly.entity_id
_entity_poly.type
_entity_poly.pdbx_seq_one_letter_code
_entity_poly.pdbx_strand_id
1 'polypeptide(L)'
;MADPQLMDRMFQLVMRSLIETGRARHYAELARTLGCSVEEGRQLLLAVMQAYPIGWLHPDTEYIASFPPLNNLPTQYRVTVRGEQKWFAQCGFEATSVTWLFPGATVRIEAPCLDCGEPVVVEMRDGRLLGVEPRGTVGHLNYGFGASRGRPPYL
;
A
#
# COMPACT_ATOMS: atom_id res chain seq x y z
N MET A 1 20.51 15.32 -5.21
CA MET A 1 19.91 13.98 -5.07
C MET A 1 20.02 13.58 -3.62
N ALA A 2 18.95 13.06 -3.02
CA ALA A 2 19.01 12.54 -1.66
C ALA A 2 19.94 11.32 -1.59
N ASP A 3 20.58 11.11 -0.45
CA ASP A 3 21.42 9.94 -0.19
C ASP A 3 20.58 8.66 -0.33
N PRO A 4 20.95 7.73 -1.24
CA PRO A 4 20.21 6.48 -1.45
C PRO A 4 20.00 5.67 -0.16
N GLN A 5 20.98 5.66 0.76
CA GLN A 5 20.85 4.92 2.01
C GLN A 5 19.80 5.55 2.93
N LEU A 6 19.71 6.88 2.97
CA LEU A 6 18.66 7.58 3.72
C LEU A 6 17.28 7.38 3.08
N MET A 7 17.20 7.36 1.74
CA MET A 7 15.96 7.04 1.04
C MET A 7 15.47 5.63 1.36
N ASP A 8 16.35 4.63 1.33
CA ASP A 8 16.01 3.25 1.70
C ASP A 8 15.55 3.15 3.15
N ARG A 9 16.21 3.85 4.07
CA ARG A 9 15.79 3.90 5.49
C ARG A 9 14.42 4.55 5.64
N MET A 10 14.15 5.66 4.93
CA MET A 10 12.84 6.31 4.92
C MET A 10 11.76 5.36 4.40
N PHE A 11 11.99 4.72 3.25
CA PHE A 11 11.08 3.72 2.66
C PHE A 11 10.75 2.61 3.67
N GLN A 12 11.78 2.04 4.29
CA GLN A 12 11.63 0.97 5.27
C GLN A 12 10.84 1.41 6.51
N LEU A 13 11.03 2.64 6.99
CA LEU A 13 10.27 3.17 8.12
C LEU A 13 8.79 3.38 7.78
N VAL A 14 8.50 3.89 6.58
CA VAL A 14 7.11 4.00 6.09
C VAL A 14 6.46 2.62 6.04
N MET A 15 7.10 1.66 5.37
CA MET A 15 6.59 0.29 5.26
C MET A 15 6.37 -0.37 6.62
N ARG A 16 7.34 -0.30 7.53
CA ARG A 16 7.18 -0.85 8.88
C ARG A 16 6.02 -0.19 9.63
N SER A 17 5.87 1.13 9.52
CA SER A 17 4.77 1.84 10.19
C SER A 17 3.39 1.35 9.71
N LEU A 18 3.24 1.12 8.40
CA LEU A 18 2.02 0.56 7.82
C LEU A 18 1.76 -0.86 8.30
N ILE A 19 2.79 -1.72 8.27
CA ILE A 19 2.67 -3.13 8.72
C ILE A 19 2.30 -3.20 10.19
N GLU A 20 2.95 -2.42 11.05
CA GLU A 20 2.76 -2.49 12.51
C GLU A 20 1.43 -1.87 12.94
N THR A 21 1.10 -0.70 12.37
CA THR A 21 0.04 0.16 12.91
C THR A 21 -1.18 0.29 12.01
N GLY A 22 -1.11 -0.19 10.76
CA GLY A 22 -2.15 0.03 9.75
C GLY A 22 -2.14 1.45 9.16
N ARG A 23 -1.26 2.34 9.62
CA ARG A 23 -1.15 3.72 9.15
C ARG A 23 0.28 4.14 8.86
N ALA A 24 0.46 4.97 7.83
CA ALA A 24 1.73 5.61 7.56
C ALA A 24 1.96 6.77 8.55
N ARG A 25 3.16 6.87 9.11
CA ARG A 25 3.55 8.01 9.96
C ARG A 25 3.82 9.27 9.13
N HIS A 26 3.61 10.42 9.73
CA HIS A 26 3.93 11.70 9.08
C HIS A 26 5.46 11.90 8.98
N TYR A 27 5.94 12.63 7.96
CA TYR A 27 7.38 12.83 7.76
C TYR A 27 8.09 13.48 8.97
N ALA A 28 7.39 14.30 9.74
CA ALA A 28 7.94 14.89 10.97
C ALA A 28 8.28 13.82 12.03
N GLU A 29 7.48 12.76 12.14
CA GLU A 29 7.75 11.64 13.06
C GLU A 29 8.90 10.75 12.54
N LEU A 30 8.96 10.57 11.21
CA LEU A 30 10.01 9.82 10.53
C LEU A 30 11.37 10.54 10.62
N ALA A 31 11.39 11.87 10.46
CA ALA A 31 12.58 12.71 10.58
C ALA A 31 13.25 12.54 11.96
N ARG A 32 12.44 12.61 13.02
CA ARG A 32 12.90 12.34 14.40
C ARG A 32 13.53 10.95 14.54
N THR A 33 12.95 9.93 13.90
CA THR A 33 13.47 8.55 13.93
C THR A 33 14.77 8.42 13.13
N LEU A 34 14.91 9.18 12.04
CA LEU A 34 16.11 9.22 11.21
C LEU A 34 17.24 10.08 11.81
N GLY A 35 16.94 10.92 12.81
CA GLY A 35 17.90 11.84 13.41
C GLY A 35 18.22 13.06 12.55
N CYS A 36 17.32 13.44 11.65
CA CYS A 36 17.45 14.62 10.81
C CYS A 36 16.41 15.71 11.16
N SER A 37 16.57 16.90 10.58
CA SER A 37 15.58 17.97 10.71
C SER A 37 14.26 17.63 10.02
N VAL A 38 13.18 18.29 10.42
CA VAL A 38 11.85 18.09 9.83
C VAL A 38 11.83 18.39 8.33
N GLU A 39 12.53 19.43 7.87
CA GLU A 39 12.60 19.76 6.44
C GLU A 39 13.41 18.72 5.66
N GLU A 40 14.53 18.22 6.20
CA GLU A 40 15.27 17.10 5.58
C GLU A 40 14.39 15.85 5.48
N GLY A 41 13.61 15.54 6.52
CA GLY A 41 12.64 14.44 6.49
C GLY A 41 11.55 14.64 5.44
N ARG A 42 11.05 15.86 5.28
CA ARG A 42 10.07 16.20 4.23
C ARG A 42 10.65 15.98 2.83
N GLN A 43 11.84 16.50 2.57
CA GLN A 43 12.55 16.32 1.29
C GLN A 43 12.87 14.85 1.01
N LEU A 44 13.26 14.08 2.03
CA LEU A 44 13.48 12.64 1.92
C LEU A 44 12.20 11.89 1.56
N LEU A 45 11.06 12.22 2.19
CA LEU A 45 9.78 11.62 1.82
C LEU A 45 9.44 11.93 0.35
N LEU A 46 9.55 13.18 -0.08
CA LEU A 46 9.28 13.58 -1.46
C LEU A 46 10.18 12.84 -2.46
N ALA A 47 11.46 12.67 -2.14
CA ALA A 47 12.40 11.91 -2.95
C ALA A 47 12.01 10.42 -3.05
N VAL A 48 11.58 9.80 -1.95
CA VAL A 48 11.07 8.42 -1.93
C VAL A 48 9.81 8.29 -2.80
N MET A 49 8.84 9.19 -2.64
CA MET A 49 7.60 9.16 -3.42
C MET A 49 7.84 9.40 -4.91
N GLN A 50 8.82 10.23 -5.27
CA GLN A 50 9.23 10.43 -6.65
C GLN A 50 9.88 9.18 -7.26
N ALA A 51 10.70 8.48 -6.48
CA ALA A 51 11.36 7.24 -6.90
C ALA A 51 10.42 6.03 -6.92
N TYR A 52 9.28 6.10 -6.22
CA TYR A 52 8.31 5.02 -6.08
C TYR A 52 6.94 5.43 -6.69
N PRO A 53 6.82 5.48 -8.03
CA PRO A 53 5.75 6.19 -8.73
C PRO A 53 4.34 5.56 -8.63
N ILE A 54 4.20 4.45 -7.91
CA ILE A 54 2.92 3.79 -7.64
C ILE A 54 2.32 4.18 -6.28
N GLY A 55 3.10 4.82 -5.41
CA GLY A 55 2.56 5.51 -4.22
C GLY A 55 2.21 6.97 -4.53
N TRP A 56 1.31 7.55 -3.73
CA TRP A 56 0.97 8.97 -3.85
C TRP A 56 0.63 9.60 -2.49
N LEU A 57 0.81 10.92 -2.46
CA LEU A 57 0.41 11.77 -1.35
C LEU A 57 -1.01 12.28 -1.57
N HIS A 58 -1.72 12.61 -0.50
CA HIS A 58 -3.00 13.29 -0.62
C HIS A 58 -2.79 14.70 -1.21
N PRO A 59 -3.61 15.16 -2.16
CA PRO A 59 -3.46 16.46 -2.81
C PRO A 59 -3.27 17.61 -1.81
N ASP A 60 -2.39 18.55 -2.15
CA ASP A 60 -2.08 19.75 -1.38
C ASP A 60 -1.62 19.48 0.07
N THR A 61 -1.15 18.26 0.34
CA THR A 61 -0.57 17.85 1.61
C THR A 61 0.65 16.96 1.39
N GLU A 62 1.38 16.67 2.47
CA GLU A 62 2.38 15.60 2.50
C GLU A 62 1.93 14.38 3.32
N TYR A 63 0.61 14.19 3.47
CA TYR A 63 0.08 12.93 3.99
C TYR A 63 0.24 11.83 2.95
N ILE A 64 0.84 10.73 3.36
CA ILE A 64 0.89 9.52 2.54
C ILE A 64 -0.53 8.98 2.42
N ALA A 65 -1.10 9.07 1.21
CA ALA A 65 -2.39 8.49 0.91
C ALA A 65 -2.21 7.00 0.63
N SER A 66 -1.37 6.65 -0.35
CA SER A 66 -1.07 5.26 -0.68
C SER A 66 0.42 4.98 -0.75
N PHE A 67 0.81 3.81 -0.25
CA PHE A 67 2.17 3.30 -0.30
C PHE A 67 2.14 1.78 -0.52
N PRO A 68 2.16 1.35 -1.80
CA PRO A 68 1.94 -0.04 -2.19
C PRO A 68 2.72 -1.08 -1.39
N PRO A 69 2.08 -2.23 -1.09
CA PRO A 69 0.75 -2.64 -1.54
C PRO A 69 -0.43 -2.11 -0.69
N LEU A 70 -0.14 -1.29 0.33
CA LEU A 70 -1.14 -0.81 1.29
C LEU A 70 -1.60 0.62 0.98
N ASN A 71 -2.83 0.92 1.39
CA ASN A 71 -3.42 2.24 1.34
C ASN A 71 -3.70 2.73 2.77
N ASN A 72 -3.34 3.98 3.05
CA ASN A 72 -3.58 4.62 4.35
C ASN A 72 -5.04 5.09 4.47
N LEU A 73 -5.69 5.35 3.34
CA LEU A 73 -7.13 5.60 3.27
C LEU A 73 -7.89 4.27 3.16
N PRO A 74 -9.08 4.16 3.80
CA PRO A 74 -9.95 3.01 3.60
C PRO A 74 -10.30 2.81 2.12
N THR A 75 -10.05 1.59 1.63
CA THR A 75 -10.54 1.13 0.32
C THR A 75 -11.55 0.00 0.50
N GLN A 76 -12.14 -0.44 -0.60
CA GLN A 76 -12.97 -1.63 -0.62
C GLN A 76 -12.18 -2.93 -0.41
N TYR A 77 -10.85 -2.92 -0.56
CA TYR A 77 -9.99 -4.09 -0.40
C TYR A 77 -9.50 -4.18 1.05
N ARG A 78 -10.35 -4.71 1.93
CA ARG A 78 -10.06 -4.86 3.36
C ARG A 78 -9.11 -6.01 3.57
N VAL A 79 -8.04 -5.77 4.31
CA VAL A 79 -7.03 -6.78 4.63
C VAL A 79 -7.07 -7.07 6.13
N THR A 80 -7.22 -8.35 6.44
CA THR A 80 -7.20 -8.92 7.78
C THR A 80 -5.99 -9.82 7.94
N VAL A 81 -5.19 -9.59 8.97
CA VAL A 81 -4.03 -10.43 9.31
C VAL A 81 -4.04 -10.71 10.80
N ARG A 82 -3.83 -11.98 11.19
CA ARG A 82 -3.85 -12.41 12.61
C ARG A 82 -5.13 -11.98 13.36
N GLY A 83 -6.27 -11.96 12.66
CA GLY A 83 -7.57 -11.59 13.22
C GLY A 83 -7.85 -10.09 13.31
N GLU A 84 -6.91 -9.23 12.94
CA GLU A 84 -7.11 -7.76 12.92
C GLU A 84 -7.38 -7.26 11.50
N GLN A 85 -8.54 -6.63 11.28
CA GLN A 85 -8.84 -5.91 10.04
C GLN A 85 -8.53 -4.42 10.24
N LYS A 86 -7.31 -4.01 9.90
CA LYS A 86 -6.92 -2.59 9.96
C LYS A 86 -6.16 -2.08 8.74
N TRP A 87 -5.85 -2.99 7.81
CA TRP A 87 -5.16 -2.64 6.59
C TRP A 87 -6.13 -2.60 5.42
N PHE A 88 -5.78 -1.78 4.43
CA PHE A 88 -6.48 -1.68 3.17
C PHE A 88 -5.45 -1.84 2.06
N ALA A 89 -5.74 -2.65 1.06
CA ALA A 89 -4.91 -2.72 -0.13
C ALA A 89 -5.28 -1.58 -1.11
N GLN A 90 -4.32 -1.15 -1.89
CA GLN A 90 -4.54 -0.08 -2.86
C GLN A 90 -5.47 -0.49 -4.01
N CYS A 91 -5.27 -1.68 -4.57
CA CYS A 91 -6.13 -2.25 -5.61
C CYS A 91 -6.25 -3.78 -5.48
N GLY A 92 -7.09 -4.40 -6.32
CA GLY A 92 -7.29 -5.85 -6.31
C GLY A 92 -6.03 -6.65 -6.62
N PHE A 93 -5.14 -6.14 -7.49
CA PHE A 93 -3.86 -6.79 -7.78
C PHE A 93 -2.91 -6.70 -6.59
N GLU A 94 -2.71 -5.49 -6.04
CA GLU A 94 -1.84 -5.27 -4.88
C GLU A 94 -2.37 -5.94 -3.61
N ALA A 95 -3.68 -6.18 -3.50
CA ALA A 95 -4.23 -6.98 -2.40
C ALA A 95 -3.58 -8.37 -2.33
N THR A 96 -3.32 -8.99 -3.48
CA THR A 96 -2.69 -10.31 -3.54
C THR A 96 -1.21 -10.30 -3.15
N SER A 97 -0.52 -9.16 -3.23
CA SER A 97 0.88 -9.04 -2.84
C SER A 97 1.08 -8.72 -1.36
N VAL A 98 0.03 -8.31 -0.64
CA VAL A 98 0.08 -8.04 0.81
C VAL A 98 0.57 -9.23 1.62
N THR A 99 0.33 -10.46 1.15
CA THR A 99 0.85 -11.69 1.79
C THR A 99 2.36 -11.66 2.05
N TRP A 100 3.16 -10.96 1.24
CA TRP A 100 4.61 -10.87 1.42
C TRP A 100 5.04 -9.95 2.55
N LEU A 101 4.15 -9.07 3.02
CA LEU A 101 4.41 -8.21 4.18
C LEU A 101 4.28 -8.97 5.50
N PHE A 102 3.64 -10.14 5.50
CA PHE A 102 3.30 -10.90 6.69
C PHE A 102 3.74 -12.37 6.57
N PRO A 103 5.06 -12.65 6.52
CA PRO A 103 5.58 -14.00 6.33
C PRO A 103 5.03 -14.97 7.39
N GLY A 104 4.60 -16.15 6.93
CA GLY A 104 4.01 -17.21 7.74
C GLY A 104 2.58 -16.95 8.23
N ALA A 105 2.03 -15.76 8.02
CA ALA A 105 0.67 -15.41 8.44
C ALA A 105 -0.33 -15.65 7.30
N THR A 106 -1.55 -16.07 7.63
CA THR A 106 -2.66 -15.98 6.67
C THR A 106 -3.11 -14.53 6.57
N VAL A 107 -3.16 -14.04 5.34
CA VAL A 107 -3.75 -12.76 4.95
C VAL A 107 -5.11 -13.06 4.32
N ARG A 108 -6.16 -12.50 4.89
CA ARG A 108 -7.53 -12.57 4.36
C ARG A 108 -7.89 -11.22 3.76
N ILE A 109 -8.34 -11.23 2.52
CA ILE A 109 -8.77 -10.05 1.76
C ILE A 109 -10.26 -10.17 1.54
N GLU A 110 -11.00 -9.11 1.87
CA GLU A 110 -12.44 -9.01 1.66
C GLU A 110 -12.73 -7.77 0.84
N ALA A 111 -13.47 -7.94 -0.25
CA ALA A 111 -13.87 -6.85 -1.13
C ALA A 111 -15.23 -7.15 -1.79
N PRO A 112 -16.01 -6.14 -2.20
CA PRO A 112 -17.11 -6.36 -3.11
C PRO A 112 -16.57 -6.62 -4.53
N CYS A 113 -17.26 -7.47 -5.29
CA CYS A 113 -17.12 -7.52 -6.75
C CYS A 113 -17.45 -6.14 -7.32
N LEU A 114 -16.56 -5.58 -8.14
CA LEU A 114 -16.75 -4.23 -8.70
C LEU A 114 -17.76 -4.16 -9.85
N ASP A 115 -18.29 -5.30 -10.28
CA ASP A 115 -19.36 -5.39 -11.27
C ASP A 115 -20.73 -5.55 -10.58
N CYS A 116 -20.91 -6.61 -9.80
CA CYS A 116 -22.21 -6.94 -9.19
C CYS A 116 -22.37 -6.58 -7.71
N GLY A 117 -21.30 -6.17 -7.02
CA GLY A 117 -21.32 -5.82 -5.59
C GLY A 117 -21.27 -6.99 -4.60
N GLU A 118 -21.42 -8.23 -5.08
CA GLU A 118 -21.40 -9.42 -4.22
C GLU A 118 -20.04 -9.61 -3.50
N PRO A 119 -20.02 -10.21 -2.29
CA PRO A 119 -18.79 -10.40 -1.54
C PRO A 119 -17.78 -11.30 -2.27
N VAL A 120 -16.51 -10.88 -2.23
CA VAL A 120 -15.34 -11.62 -2.66
C VAL A 120 -14.39 -11.76 -1.49
N VAL A 121 -13.93 -12.98 -1.25
CA VAL A 121 -12.98 -13.33 -0.20
C VAL A 121 -11.81 -14.08 -0.83
N VAL A 122 -10.60 -13.62 -0.52
CA VAL A 122 -9.35 -14.28 -0.93
C VAL A 122 -8.50 -14.51 0.31
N GLU A 123 -8.06 -15.74 0.53
CA GLU A 123 -7.13 -16.07 1.61
C GLU A 123 -5.79 -16.52 1.04
N MET A 124 -4.71 -15.96 1.55
CA MET A 124 -3.35 -16.20 1.07
C MET A 124 -2.39 -16.43 2.23
N ARG A 125 -1.33 -17.20 1.96
CA ARG A 125 -0.17 -17.33 2.84
C ARG A 125 1.08 -17.53 2.00
N ASP A 126 2.12 -16.75 2.27
CA ASP A 126 3.43 -16.81 1.61
C ASP A 126 3.33 -16.90 0.07
N GLY A 127 2.49 -16.05 -0.52
CA GLY A 127 2.30 -15.99 -1.98
C GLY A 127 1.38 -17.05 -2.57
N ARG A 128 0.80 -17.94 -1.75
CA ARG A 128 -0.09 -19.02 -2.20
C ARG A 128 -1.53 -18.72 -1.84
N LEU A 129 -2.45 -18.93 -2.78
CA LEU A 129 -3.89 -18.92 -2.52
C LEU A 129 -4.26 -20.16 -1.69
N LEU A 130 -4.91 -19.92 -0.56
CA LEU A 130 -5.51 -20.96 0.29
C LEU A 130 -6.98 -21.17 -0.09
N GLY A 131 -7.69 -20.09 -0.42
CA GLY A 131 -9.09 -20.10 -0.79
C GLY A 131 -9.49 -18.84 -1.55
N VAL A 132 -10.47 -18.98 -2.45
CA VAL A 132 -11.07 -17.90 -3.23
C VAL A 132 -12.57 -18.15 -3.32
N GLU A 133 -13.36 -17.22 -2.83
CA GLU A 133 -14.82 -17.31 -2.78
C GLU A 133 -15.42 -16.01 -3.34
N PRO A 134 -16.23 -16.08 -4.42
CA PRO A 134 -16.53 -17.26 -5.22
C PRO A 134 -15.31 -17.77 -6.01
N ARG A 135 -15.26 -19.08 -6.32
CA ARG A 135 -14.13 -19.72 -7.04
C ARG A 135 -13.86 -19.13 -8.43
N GLY A 136 -14.87 -18.51 -9.03
CA GLY A 136 -14.78 -17.84 -10.35
C GLY A 136 -14.31 -16.38 -10.29
N THR A 137 -13.85 -15.90 -9.13
CA THR A 137 -13.29 -14.54 -9.00
C THR A 137 -12.17 -14.31 -10.00
N VAL A 138 -12.22 -13.18 -10.69
CA VAL A 138 -11.19 -12.75 -11.66
C VAL A 138 -10.63 -11.38 -11.26
N GLY A 139 -9.34 -11.17 -11.53
CA GLY A 139 -8.71 -9.86 -11.46
C GLY A 139 -8.83 -9.14 -12.80
N HIS A 140 -9.23 -7.87 -12.78
CA HIS A 140 -9.29 -7.03 -13.97
C HIS A 140 -8.20 -5.95 -13.94
N LEU A 141 -7.53 -5.73 -15.07
CA LEU A 141 -6.50 -4.71 -15.26
C LEU A 141 -6.79 -3.94 -16.55
N ASN A 142 -7.13 -2.66 -16.43
CA ASN A 142 -7.45 -1.79 -17.57
C ASN A 142 -6.24 -1.45 -18.45
N TYR A 143 -5.05 -1.39 -17.86
CA TYR A 143 -3.80 -1.09 -18.54
C TYR A 143 -2.82 -2.23 -18.28
N GLY A 144 -2.17 -2.74 -19.33
CA GLY A 144 -1.13 -3.76 -19.20
C GLY A 144 0.08 -3.26 -18.40
N PHE A 145 0.98 -4.17 -18.03
CA PHE A 145 2.25 -3.83 -17.37
C PHE A 145 3.08 -2.89 -18.28
N GLY A 146 3.12 -1.60 -17.93
CA GLY A 146 3.78 -0.54 -18.68
C GLY A 146 3.70 0.78 -17.90
N ALA A 147 4.18 1.88 -18.47
CA ALA A 147 4.05 3.22 -17.86
C ALA A 147 2.57 3.67 -17.88
N SER A 148 1.73 3.03 -17.07
CA SER A 148 0.33 3.35 -16.87
C SER A 148 0.22 4.61 -16.01
N ARG A 149 0.68 5.72 -16.57
CA ARG A 149 0.18 7.05 -16.26
C ARG A 149 -0.36 7.62 -17.56
N GLY A 150 -1.48 7.05 -18.03
CA GLY A 150 -2.44 7.93 -18.71
C GLY A 150 -2.75 9.07 -17.74
N ARG A 151 -2.75 10.32 -18.20
CA ARG A 151 -3.28 11.42 -17.39
C ARG A 151 -4.70 11.01 -16.95
N PRO A 152 -5.01 10.94 -15.66
CA PRO A 152 -6.39 10.79 -15.23
C PRO A 152 -7.19 11.92 -15.89
N PRO A 153 -8.37 11.66 -16.48
CA PRO A 153 -9.19 12.71 -17.10
C PRO A 153 -9.69 13.77 -16.11
N TYR A 154 -9.31 13.67 -14.83
CA TYR A 154 -9.65 14.58 -13.75
C TYR A 154 -8.42 15.28 -13.13
N LEU A 155 -7.29 15.31 -13.84
CA LEU A 155 -6.15 16.21 -13.58
C LEU A 155 -5.87 17.10 -14.80
#